data_AF-A0A6V7UU08-F1
#
_entry.id   AF-A0A6V7UU08-F1
#
_cell.length_a   1.000
_cell.length_b   1.000
_cell.length_c   1.000
_cell.angle_alpha   90.00
_cell.angle_beta   90.00
_cell.angle_gamma   90.00
#
_symmetry.space_group_name_H-M   'P 1'
#
loop_
_entity.id
_entity.type
_entity.pdbx_description
1 polymer ?
#
loop_
_entity_poly.entity_id
_entity_poly.type
_entity_poly.pdbx_seq_one_letter_code
_entity_poly.pdbx_strand_id
1 'polypeptide(L)'
;MMENGVKPVYVFDGKPPELKSDELDKRSEKRAEATQQLAEATEKGDTEAMDKYNRRLVKVTSEHTDDCKKLLNLMGVPVVEAPCEAEAQCAELVRKGIVYATATEDMDALTFGSEILVRHMTFSEAKKMPIKEFSLEKVLQGLGITYDQFIDLCILLGCDYCGNIKGIGPKKSVELIKQYGSIEEILQNIDHKKFPPPTGWKYKEARSLFLQPNVEDGNKFELTWAEPKVQEIIDYLCGQKGFSEDRIRSGLDRLKKSRRTAQQGRIDAFFAPIPVNIEKNNKGKKEIVEDKKEQKPAKKRRIIIEDDEEEDVDEKEVEKEEENENSKEDNDKNDEEQLKDQQQIGAEQKKQKMQSLR
;
A
#
# COMPACT_ATOMS: atom_id res chain seq x y z
N MET A 1 -1.10 15.73 3.37
CA MET A 1 -2.42 15.62 2.71
C MET A 1 -3.19 16.93 2.78
N MET A 2 -3.75 17.32 3.93
CA MET A 2 -4.59 18.53 4.07
C MET A 2 -3.90 19.83 3.64
N GLU A 3 -2.61 20.00 3.94
CA GLU A 3 -1.79 21.15 3.49
C GLU A 3 -1.71 21.29 1.96
N ASN A 4 -1.84 20.18 1.24
CA ASN A 4 -1.84 20.12 -0.23
C ASN A 4 -3.27 20.16 -0.82
N GLY A 5 -4.28 20.53 -0.02
CA GLY A 5 -5.67 20.61 -0.46
C GLY A 5 -6.39 19.26 -0.61
N VAL A 6 -5.73 18.14 -0.29
CA VAL A 6 -6.35 16.81 -0.28
C VAL A 6 -7.27 16.69 0.93
N LYS A 7 -8.52 16.28 0.69
CA LYS A 7 -9.54 16.03 1.72
C LYS A 7 -9.66 14.53 1.97
N PRO A 8 -8.98 13.95 2.97
CA PRO A 8 -9.01 12.52 3.22
C PRO A 8 -10.29 12.11 3.95
N VAL A 9 -10.77 10.90 3.66
CA VAL A 9 -11.72 10.16 4.48
C VAL A 9 -11.04 8.86 4.88
N TYR A 10 -11.09 8.52 6.16
CA TYR A 10 -10.52 7.26 6.64
C TYR A 10 -11.63 6.22 6.76
N VAL A 11 -11.39 5.06 6.16
CA VAL A 11 -12.27 3.89 6.23
C VAL A 11 -11.59 2.85 7.11
N PHE A 12 -12.29 2.34 8.11
CA PHE A 12 -11.80 1.29 9.01
C PHE A 12 -12.48 -0.03 8.71
N ASP A 13 -11.72 -1.12 8.78
CA ASP A 13 -12.23 -2.47 8.64
C ASP A 13 -13.28 -2.82 9.70
N GLY A 14 -14.26 -3.61 9.27
CA GLY A 14 -15.25 -4.25 10.10
C GLY A 14 -14.88 -5.71 10.39
N LYS A 15 -15.88 -6.59 10.36
CA LYS A 15 -15.67 -8.03 10.58
C LYS A 15 -15.11 -8.67 9.30
N PRO A 16 -13.97 -9.38 9.35
CA PRO A 16 -13.44 -10.05 8.17
C PRO A 16 -14.42 -11.12 7.65
N PRO A 17 -14.43 -11.39 6.34
CA PRO A 17 -15.29 -12.40 5.75
C PRO A 17 -14.83 -13.80 6.14
N GLU A 18 -15.76 -14.76 6.20
CA GLU A 18 -15.43 -16.14 6.61
C GLU A 18 -14.39 -16.80 5.69
N LEU A 19 -14.40 -16.45 4.40
CA LEU A 19 -13.42 -16.94 3.42
C LEU A 19 -11.98 -16.55 3.75
N LYS A 20 -11.77 -15.50 4.56
CA LYS A 20 -10.44 -15.01 4.97
C LYS A 20 -9.91 -15.76 6.19
N SER A 21 -10.67 -16.69 6.79
CA SER A 21 -10.25 -17.43 8.00
C SER A 21 -8.90 -18.12 7.83
N ASP A 22 -8.73 -18.82 6.72
CA ASP A 22 -7.53 -19.62 6.46
C ASP A 22 -6.28 -18.75 6.34
N GLU A 23 -6.41 -17.56 5.74
CA GLU A 23 -5.31 -16.59 5.63
C GLU A 23 -5.02 -15.93 6.97
N LEU A 24 -6.06 -15.63 7.77
CA LEU A 24 -5.89 -15.12 9.13
C LEU A 24 -5.19 -16.13 10.05
N ASP A 25 -5.51 -17.41 9.91
CA ASP A 25 -4.88 -18.50 10.66
C ASP A 25 -3.41 -18.66 10.26
N LYS A 26 -3.09 -18.67 8.97
CA LYS A 26 -1.68 -18.65 8.49
C LYS A 26 -0.91 -17.44 9.00
N ARG A 27 -1.54 -16.25 9.03
CA ARG A 27 -0.93 -15.04 9.60
C ARG A 27 -0.72 -15.17 11.11
N SER A 28 -1.60 -15.89 11.81
CA SER A 28 -1.46 -16.18 13.24
C SER A 28 -0.31 -17.17 13.50
N GLU A 29 -0.23 -18.24 12.72
CA GLU A 29 0.85 -19.25 12.80
C GLU A 29 2.22 -18.61 12.57
N LYS A 30 2.38 -17.82 11.50
CA LYS A 30 3.63 -17.08 11.22
C LYS A 30 4.04 -16.15 12.35
N ARG A 31 3.07 -15.57 13.08
CA ARG A 31 3.36 -14.73 14.25
C ARG A 31 3.77 -15.56 15.46
N ALA A 32 3.15 -16.72 15.68
CA ALA A 32 3.55 -17.64 16.74
C ALA A 32 5.01 -18.11 16.53
N GLU A 33 5.35 -18.48 15.30
CA GLU A 33 6.72 -18.82 14.91
C GLU A 33 7.68 -17.65 15.10
N ALA A 34 7.33 -16.44 14.64
CA ALA A 34 8.15 -15.24 14.85
C ALA A 34 8.33 -14.89 16.33
N THR A 35 7.35 -15.19 17.18
CA THR A 35 7.43 -14.99 18.64
C THR A 35 8.44 -15.95 19.25
N GLN A 36 8.43 -17.21 18.84
CA GLN A 36 9.41 -18.19 19.27
C GLN A 36 10.83 -17.80 18.81
N GLN A 37 10.98 -17.40 17.55
CA GLN A 37 12.26 -16.97 16.99
C GLN A 37 12.80 -15.71 17.68
N LEU A 38 11.92 -14.78 18.09
CA LEU A 38 12.31 -13.62 18.88
C LEU A 38 12.83 -14.02 20.27
N ALA A 39 12.20 -14.98 20.93
CA ALA A 39 12.64 -15.47 22.23
C ALA A 39 14.04 -16.09 22.14
N GLU A 40 14.28 -16.92 21.11
CA GLU A 40 15.59 -17.53 20.85
C GLU A 40 16.66 -16.49 20.49
N ALA A 41 16.31 -15.46 19.69
CA ALA A 41 17.22 -14.37 19.35
C ALA A 41 17.57 -13.50 20.58
N THR A 42 16.61 -13.31 21.48
CA THR A 42 16.81 -12.58 22.74
C THR A 42 17.75 -13.34 23.68
N GLU A 43 17.62 -14.67 23.76
CA GLU A 43 18.53 -15.52 24.54
C GLU A 43 19.97 -15.50 23.98
N LYS A 44 20.10 -15.45 22.64
CA LYS A 44 21.40 -15.37 21.94
C LYS A 44 22.01 -13.96 21.90
N GLY A 45 21.26 -12.92 22.26
CA GLY A 45 21.71 -11.52 22.21
C GLY A 45 21.89 -10.98 20.78
N ASP A 46 21.22 -11.56 19.79
CA ASP A 46 21.29 -11.12 18.39
C ASP A 46 20.32 -9.95 18.14
N THR A 47 20.85 -8.74 18.18
CA THR A 47 20.07 -7.50 18.04
C THR A 47 19.43 -7.35 16.66
N GLU A 48 20.07 -7.82 15.59
CA GLU A 48 19.52 -7.69 14.23
C GLU A 48 18.34 -8.64 14.02
N ALA A 49 18.47 -9.89 14.49
CA ALA A 49 17.38 -10.84 14.47
C ALA A 49 16.21 -10.38 15.36
N MET A 50 16.49 -9.82 16.54
CA MET A 50 15.47 -9.25 17.41
C MET A 50 14.67 -8.16 16.72
N ASP A 51 15.33 -7.19 16.07
CA ASP A 51 14.65 -6.11 15.35
C ASP A 51 13.81 -6.64 14.17
N LYS A 52 14.33 -7.64 13.44
CA LYS A 52 13.61 -8.30 12.34
C LYS A 52 12.32 -8.96 12.84
N TYR A 53 12.39 -9.74 13.92
CA TYR A 53 11.21 -10.44 14.45
C TYR A 53 10.23 -9.49 15.14
N ASN A 54 10.72 -8.46 15.84
CA ASN A 54 9.87 -7.42 16.43
C ASN A 54 8.99 -6.74 15.37
N ARG A 55 9.54 -6.42 14.20
CA ARG A 55 8.75 -5.84 13.09
C ARG A 55 7.65 -6.78 12.60
N ARG A 56 7.90 -8.10 12.59
CA ARG A 56 6.91 -9.11 12.18
C ARG A 56 5.79 -9.33 13.20
N LEU A 57 6.03 -9.00 14.47
CA LEU A 57 5.05 -9.13 15.56
C LEU A 57 4.09 -7.93 15.69
N VAL A 58 4.36 -6.83 14.99
CA VAL A 58 3.50 -5.64 15.03
C VAL A 58 2.10 -6.01 14.56
N LYS A 59 1.12 -5.83 15.45
CA LYS A 59 -0.30 -6.04 15.18
C LYS A 59 -1.06 -4.77 15.55
N VAL A 60 -1.98 -4.35 14.69
CA VAL A 60 -2.93 -3.29 14.99
C VAL A 60 -3.96 -3.82 15.99
N THR A 61 -4.11 -3.16 17.12
CA THR A 61 -5.09 -3.48 18.17
C THR A 61 -6.34 -2.64 18.00
N SER A 62 -7.45 -3.05 18.63
CA SER A 62 -8.66 -2.23 18.68
C SER A 62 -8.41 -0.88 19.34
N GLU A 63 -7.54 -0.82 20.36
CA GLU A 63 -7.15 0.43 21.02
C GLU A 63 -6.48 1.40 20.04
N HIS A 64 -5.59 0.93 19.16
CA HIS A 64 -5.00 1.78 18.12
C HIS A 64 -6.06 2.34 17.19
N THR A 65 -7.02 1.51 16.79
CA THR A 65 -8.15 1.92 15.94
C THR A 65 -9.00 2.99 16.64
N ASP A 66 -9.37 2.77 17.89
CA ASP A 66 -10.21 3.70 18.67
C ASP A 66 -9.49 5.03 18.93
N ASP A 67 -8.20 4.99 19.26
CA ASP A 67 -7.37 6.18 19.41
C ASP A 67 -7.28 6.98 18.10
N CYS A 68 -7.10 6.29 16.96
CA CYS A 68 -7.06 6.93 15.64
C CYS A 68 -8.41 7.56 15.29
N LYS A 69 -9.52 6.82 15.46
CA LYS A 69 -10.88 7.33 15.23
C LYS A 69 -11.15 8.57 16.08
N LYS A 70 -10.80 8.52 17.37
CA LYS A 70 -10.92 9.66 18.29
C LYS A 70 -10.14 10.85 17.79
N LEU A 71 -8.87 10.66 17.42
CA LEU A 71 -8.03 11.76 16.91
C LEU A 71 -8.60 12.36 15.62
N LEU A 72 -9.02 11.54 14.66
CA LEU A 72 -9.60 11.99 13.39
C LEU A 72 -10.87 12.81 13.61
N ASN A 73 -11.75 12.34 14.50
CA ASN A 73 -12.95 13.06 14.90
C ASN A 73 -12.62 14.41 15.54
N LEU A 74 -11.62 14.48 16.42
CA LEU A 74 -11.17 15.75 17.01
C LEU A 74 -10.56 16.69 15.96
N MET A 75 -9.86 16.16 14.96
CA MET A 75 -9.33 16.92 13.82
C MET A 75 -10.41 17.36 12.82
N GLY A 76 -11.63 16.86 12.97
CA GLY A 76 -12.76 17.12 12.06
C GLY A 76 -12.57 16.50 10.68
N VAL A 77 -11.92 15.33 10.63
CA VAL A 77 -11.78 14.49 9.45
C VAL A 77 -12.84 13.38 9.53
N PRO A 78 -13.66 13.18 8.49
CA PRO A 78 -14.70 12.16 8.52
C PRO A 78 -14.10 10.76 8.53
N VAL A 79 -14.79 9.88 9.24
CA VAL A 79 -14.45 8.46 9.39
C VAL A 79 -15.65 7.63 8.95
N VAL A 80 -15.38 6.56 8.22
CA VAL A 80 -16.34 5.54 7.81
C VAL A 80 -15.93 4.20 8.41
N GLU A 81 -16.89 3.42 8.86
CA GLU A 81 -16.69 2.04 9.29
C GLU A 81 -17.29 1.12 8.23
N ALA A 82 -16.46 0.26 7.65
CA ALA A 82 -16.91 -0.72 6.69
C ALA A 82 -17.64 -1.88 7.41
N PRO A 83 -18.67 -2.49 6.81
CA PRO A 83 -19.25 -3.73 7.34
C PRO A 83 -18.24 -4.88 7.37
N CYS A 84 -17.36 -4.91 6.38
CA CYS A 84 -16.38 -5.97 6.14
C CYS A 84 -15.00 -5.35 5.85
N GLU A 85 -14.49 -5.46 4.62
CA GLU A 85 -13.18 -4.94 4.22
C GLU A 85 -13.26 -3.45 3.85
N ALA A 86 -12.29 -2.66 4.31
CA ALA A 86 -12.22 -1.23 4.07
C ALA A 86 -11.97 -0.91 2.59
N GLU A 87 -11.16 -1.70 1.89
CA GLU A 87 -10.86 -1.55 0.46
C GLU A 87 -12.13 -1.65 -0.38
N ALA A 88 -13.00 -2.61 -0.05
CA ALA A 88 -14.28 -2.79 -0.73
C ALA A 88 -15.21 -1.58 -0.50
N GLN A 89 -15.29 -1.09 0.74
CA GLN A 89 -16.07 0.11 1.03
C GLN A 89 -15.51 1.37 0.34
N CYS A 90 -14.18 1.48 0.23
CA CYS A 90 -13.54 2.55 -0.54
C CYS A 90 -13.88 2.47 -2.03
N ALA A 91 -13.83 1.28 -2.61
CA ALA A 91 -14.20 1.05 -4.01
C ALA A 91 -15.65 1.48 -4.28
N GLU A 92 -16.58 1.21 -3.37
CA GLU A 92 -17.97 1.67 -3.47
C GLU A 92 -18.08 3.21 -3.43
N LEU A 93 -17.35 3.88 -2.53
CA LEU A 93 -17.33 5.34 -2.46
C LEU A 93 -16.77 5.99 -3.73
N VAL A 94 -15.74 5.38 -4.34
CA VAL A 94 -15.18 5.81 -5.63
C VAL A 94 -16.21 5.63 -6.74
N ARG A 95 -16.80 4.44 -6.85
CA ARG A 95 -17.81 4.10 -7.87
C ARG A 95 -19.05 5.00 -7.82
N LYS A 96 -19.45 5.45 -6.63
CA LYS A 96 -20.56 6.40 -6.44
C LYS A 96 -20.18 7.87 -6.69
N GLY A 97 -18.91 8.14 -6.99
CA GLY A 97 -18.40 9.50 -7.21
C GLY A 97 -18.35 10.35 -5.93
N ILE A 98 -18.40 9.71 -4.76
CA ILE A 98 -18.35 10.39 -3.46
C ILE A 98 -16.91 10.81 -3.12
N VAL A 99 -15.93 10.01 -3.55
CA VAL A 99 -14.49 10.30 -3.45
C VAL A 99 -13.81 10.05 -4.81
N TYR A 100 -12.65 10.67 -5.05
CA TYR A 100 -11.92 10.55 -6.32
C TYR A 100 -11.21 9.19 -6.49
N ALA A 101 -10.57 8.69 -5.43
CA ALA A 101 -9.74 7.49 -5.50
C ALA A 101 -9.59 6.80 -4.14
N THR A 102 -9.26 5.51 -4.18
CA THR A 102 -8.90 4.73 -2.99
C THR A 102 -7.40 4.86 -2.73
N ALA A 103 -7.01 5.35 -1.55
CA ALA A 103 -5.61 5.46 -1.14
C ALA A 103 -5.22 4.28 -0.26
N THR A 104 -4.57 3.26 -0.85
CA THR A 104 -4.12 2.05 -0.15
C THR A 104 -2.87 1.48 -0.82
N GLU A 105 -2.10 0.68 -0.08
CA GLU A 105 -1.03 -0.13 -0.66
C GLU A 105 -1.52 -1.49 -1.16
N ASP A 106 -2.73 -1.89 -0.76
CA ASP A 106 -3.33 -3.16 -1.14
C ASP A 106 -3.99 -3.06 -2.53
N MET A 107 -3.54 -3.89 -3.46
CA MET A 107 -4.02 -3.88 -4.84
C MET A 107 -5.42 -4.50 -4.98
N ASP A 108 -5.91 -5.22 -3.96
CA ASP A 108 -7.23 -5.84 -3.98
C ASP A 108 -8.37 -4.81 -4.08
N ALA A 109 -8.11 -3.53 -3.77
CA ALA A 109 -9.04 -2.45 -4.05
C ALA A 109 -9.40 -2.33 -5.56
N LEU A 110 -8.49 -2.63 -6.48
CA LEU A 110 -8.81 -2.72 -7.91
C LEU A 110 -9.71 -3.93 -8.20
N THR A 111 -9.44 -5.06 -7.55
CA THR A 111 -10.26 -6.28 -7.68
C THR A 111 -11.69 -6.06 -7.17
N PHE A 112 -11.88 -5.26 -6.11
CA PHE A 112 -13.18 -4.79 -5.63
C PHE A 112 -13.84 -3.72 -6.53
N GLY A 113 -13.17 -3.28 -7.59
CA GLY A 113 -13.76 -2.40 -8.60
C GLY A 113 -13.52 -0.91 -8.33
N SER A 114 -12.51 -0.55 -7.53
CA SER A 114 -12.10 0.85 -7.39
C SER A 114 -11.57 1.35 -8.74
N GLU A 115 -12.21 2.37 -9.31
CA GLU A 115 -11.83 2.90 -10.63
C GLU A 115 -10.41 3.50 -10.63
N ILE A 116 -10.05 4.18 -9.54
CA ILE A 116 -8.74 4.77 -9.32
C ILE A 116 -8.18 4.31 -7.97
N LEU A 117 -6.97 3.78 -7.97
CA LEU A 117 -6.19 3.42 -6.78
C LEU A 117 -4.93 4.27 -6.73
N VAL A 118 -4.60 4.81 -5.56
CA VAL A 118 -3.41 5.63 -5.35
C VAL A 118 -2.53 5.05 -4.26
N ARG A 119 -1.27 4.77 -4.61
CA ARG A 119 -0.23 4.25 -3.71
C ARG A 119 0.73 5.35 -3.27
N HIS A 120 1.40 5.09 -2.15
CA HIS A 120 2.38 5.94 -1.48
C HIS A 120 1.80 7.24 -0.89
N MET A 121 0.47 7.34 -0.76
CA MET A 121 -0.20 8.54 -0.23
C MET A 121 0.06 8.79 1.25
N THR A 122 0.24 7.72 2.04
CA THR A 122 0.46 7.79 3.49
C THR A 122 1.94 7.74 3.86
N PHE A 123 2.82 7.64 2.88
CA PHE A 123 4.26 7.60 3.15
C PHE A 123 4.75 8.95 3.66
N SER A 124 5.74 8.89 4.55
CA SER A 124 6.38 10.09 5.05
C SER A 124 7.01 10.88 3.90
N GLU A 125 6.79 12.20 3.91
CA GLU A 125 7.39 13.13 2.95
C GLU A 125 8.92 13.00 2.89
N ALA A 126 9.56 12.57 3.99
CA ALA A 126 10.99 12.31 4.05
C ALA A 126 11.46 11.18 3.11
N LYS A 127 10.59 10.22 2.77
CA LYS A 127 10.92 9.11 1.86
C LYS A 127 10.96 9.54 0.39
N LYS A 128 10.37 10.71 0.04
CA LYS A 128 10.34 11.28 -1.32
C LYS A 128 9.90 10.30 -2.42
N MET A 129 9.08 9.31 -2.08
CA MET A 129 8.53 8.40 -3.09
C MET A 129 7.40 9.09 -3.85
N PRO A 130 7.38 9.00 -5.19
CA PRO A 130 6.29 9.57 -5.97
C PRO A 130 5.00 8.81 -5.68
N ILE A 131 3.90 9.57 -5.67
CA ILE A 131 2.55 9.03 -5.62
C ILE A 131 2.29 8.31 -6.94
N LYS A 132 1.82 7.06 -6.88
CA LYS A 132 1.49 6.26 -8.07
C LYS A 132 -0.01 6.10 -8.18
N GLU A 133 -0.56 6.39 -9.35
CA GLU A 133 -1.98 6.22 -9.67
C GLU A 133 -2.16 5.01 -10.60
N PHE A 134 -3.14 4.17 -10.29
CA PHE A 134 -3.55 3.02 -11.07
C PHE A 134 -5.01 3.21 -11.46
N SER A 135 -5.28 3.21 -12.76
CA SER A 135 -6.65 3.27 -13.31
C SER A 135 -7.07 1.86 -13.71
N LEU A 136 -8.19 1.39 -13.15
CA LEU A 136 -8.75 0.08 -13.49
C LEU A 136 -9.07 0.00 -14.98
N GLU A 137 -9.61 1.06 -15.58
CA GLU A 137 -9.87 1.13 -17.01
C GLU A 137 -8.61 0.91 -17.84
N LYS A 138 -7.50 1.61 -17.53
CA LYS A 138 -6.23 1.44 -18.23
C LYS A 138 -5.64 0.04 -18.04
N VAL A 139 -5.81 -0.56 -16.86
CA VAL A 139 -5.38 -1.94 -16.58
C VAL A 139 -6.16 -2.92 -17.45
N LEU A 140 -7.49 -2.81 -17.49
CA LEU A 140 -8.34 -3.68 -18.31
C LEU A 140 -8.04 -3.52 -19.81
N GLN A 141 -7.85 -2.29 -20.29
CA GLN A 141 -7.48 -2.00 -21.68
C GLN A 141 -6.08 -2.53 -22.03
N GLY A 142 -5.09 -2.30 -21.16
CA GLY A 142 -3.71 -2.77 -21.37
C GLY A 142 -3.60 -4.29 -21.37
N LEU A 143 -4.41 -4.96 -20.55
CA LEU A 143 -4.51 -6.42 -20.55
C LEU A 143 -5.41 -6.95 -21.66
N GLY A 144 -6.37 -6.18 -22.16
CA GLY A 144 -7.35 -6.62 -23.16
C GLY A 144 -8.32 -7.66 -22.60
N ILE A 145 -8.76 -7.50 -21.35
CA ILE A 145 -9.67 -8.42 -20.65
C ILE A 145 -10.85 -7.66 -20.04
N THR A 146 -11.95 -8.35 -19.81
CA THR A 146 -13.11 -7.79 -19.10
C THR A 146 -12.87 -7.73 -17.59
N TYR A 147 -13.70 -6.99 -16.86
CA TYR A 147 -13.61 -6.92 -15.41
C TYR A 147 -13.86 -8.28 -14.73
N ASP A 148 -14.80 -9.08 -15.24
CA ASP A 148 -15.05 -10.44 -14.73
C ASP A 148 -13.81 -11.35 -14.92
N GLN A 149 -13.16 -11.24 -16.08
CA GLN A 149 -11.88 -11.92 -16.37
C GLN A 149 -10.75 -11.43 -15.47
N PHE A 150 -10.73 -10.14 -15.14
CA PHE A 150 -9.74 -9.55 -14.24
C PHE A 150 -9.88 -10.08 -12.81
N ILE A 151 -11.10 -10.25 -12.29
CA ILE A 151 -11.33 -10.89 -11.00
C ILE A 151 -10.80 -12.33 -11.00
N ASP A 152 -11.11 -13.10 -12.05
CA ASP A 152 -10.61 -14.46 -12.21
C ASP A 152 -9.08 -14.52 -12.31
N LEU A 153 -8.48 -13.55 -12.99
CA LEU A 153 -7.03 -13.38 -13.03
C LEU A 153 -6.48 -13.14 -11.62
N CYS A 154 -7.03 -12.21 -10.84
CA CYS A 154 -6.58 -11.94 -9.46
C CYS A 154 -6.69 -13.19 -8.56
N ILE A 155 -7.77 -13.97 -8.69
CA ILE A 155 -7.94 -15.22 -7.95
C ILE A 155 -6.84 -16.25 -8.34
N LEU A 156 -6.49 -16.34 -9.62
CA LEU A 156 -5.40 -17.21 -10.08
C LEU A 156 -4.02 -16.76 -9.62
N LEU A 157 -3.77 -15.45 -9.56
CA LEU A 157 -2.53 -14.88 -9.01
C LEU A 157 -2.40 -15.20 -7.52
N GLY A 158 -3.52 -15.27 -6.82
CA GLY A 158 -3.61 -15.54 -5.38
C GLY A 158 -4.26 -14.37 -4.68
N CYS A 159 -5.29 -14.65 -3.88
CA CYS A 159 -6.00 -13.67 -3.07
C CYS A 159 -6.14 -14.18 -1.63
N ASP A 160 -6.55 -13.31 -0.73
CA ASP A 160 -6.73 -13.64 0.69
C ASP A 160 -7.93 -14.57 0.97
N TYR A 161 -8.81 -14.83 0.00
CA TYR A 161 -10.11 -15.48 0.20
C TYR A 161 -10.16 -16.96 -0.24
N CYS A 162 -9.18 -17.43 -1.01
CA CYS A 162 -9.07 -18.83 -1.38
C CYS A 162 -7.65 -19.19 -1.82
N GLY A 163 -7.34 -20.49 -1.90
CA GLY A 163 -6.08 -20.94 -2.51
C GLY A 163 -5.95 -20.60 -4.00
N ASN A 164 -4.80 -20.90 -4.59
CA ASN A 164 -4.54 -20.80 -6.02
C ASN A 164 -3.97 -22.12 -6.58
N ILE A 165 -3.84 -22.23 -7.90
CA ILE A 165 -3.31 -23.43 -8.55
C ILE A 165 -1.78 -23.39 -8.50
N LYS A 166 -1.17 -24.34 -7.78
CA LYS A 166 0.29 -24.43 -7.64
C LYS A 166 0.95 -24.60 -9.02
N GLY A 167 1.98 -23.80 -9.28
CA GLY A 167 2.73 -23.82 -10.54
C GLY A 167 2.11 -22.99 -11.67
N ILE A 168 0.99 -22.31 -11.43
CA ILE A 168 0.46 -21.27 -12.32
C ILE A 168 0.83 -19.91 -11.72
N GLY A 169 1.83 -19.26 -12.30
CA GLY A 169 2.29 -17.92 -11.91
C GLY A 169 1.75 -16.82 -12.84
N PRO A 170 2.18 -15.55 -12.64
CA PRO A 170 1.54 -14.39 -13.28
C PRO A 170 1.44 -14.43 -14.80
N LYS A 171 2.54 -14.73 -15.49
CA LYS A 171 2.57 -14.83 -16.97
C LYS A 171 1.54 -15.84 -17.47
N LYS A 172 1.52 -17.02 -16.84
CA LYS A 172 0.61 -18.11 -17.21
C LYS A 172 -0.84 -17.82 -16.87
N SER A 173 -1.12 -17.17 -15.75
CA SER A 173 -2.49 -16.77 -15.39
C SER A 173 -3.09 -15.85 -16.44
N VAL A 174 -2.32 -14.87 -16.94
CA VAL A 174 -2.76 -13.96 -18.01
C VAL A 174 -3.01 -14.73 -19.31
N GLU A 175 -2.11 -15.61 -19.72
CA GLU A 175 -2.27 -16.45 -20.93
C GLU A 175 -3.55 -17.29 -20.85
N LEU A 176 -3.76 -17.98 -19.72
CA LEU A 176 -4.91 -18.85 -19.52
C LEU A 176 -6.23 -18.07 -19.51
N ILE A 177 -6.26 -16.90 -18.87
CA ILE A 177 -7.47 -16.05 -18.84
C ILE A 177 -7.77 -15.50 -20.24
N LYS A 178 -6.76 -15.06 -20.99
CA LYS A 178 -6.96 -14.62 -22.38
C LYS A 178 -7.44 -15.74 -23.30
N GLN A 179 -6.96 -16.95 -23.07
CA GLN A 179 -7.29 -18.10 -23.92
C GLN A 179 -8.68 -18.68 -23.62
N TYR A 180 -9.03 -18.85 -22.34
CA TYR A 180 -10.21 -19.60 -21.92
C TYR A 180 -11.29 -18.72 -21.29
N GLY A 181 -10.97 -17.49 -20.88
CA GLY A 181 -11.93 -16.49 -20.43
C GLY A 181 -12.48 -16.65 -19.01
N SER A 182 -12.38 -17.82 -18.37
CA SER A 182 -12.84 -18.03 -16.99
C SER A 182 -12.08 -19.15 -16.29
N ILE A 183 -12.09 -19.16 -14.96
CA ILE A 183 -11.51 -20.27 -14.17
C ILE A 183 -12.18 -21.61 -14.51
N GLU A 184 -13.49 -21.64 -14.75
CA GLU A 184 -14.23 -22.84 -15.14
C GLU A 184 -13.71 -23.46 -16.42
N GLU A 185 -13.47 -22.65 -17.45
CA GLU A 185 -12.97 -23.12 -18.74
C GLU A 185 -11.49 -23.51 -18.66
N ILE A 186 -10.71 -22.77 -17.86
CA ILE A 186 -9.32 -23.15 -17.56
C ILE A 186 -9.29 -24.55 -16.93
N LEU A 187 -10.10 -24.78 -15.92
CA LEU A 187 -10.16 -26.08 -15.23
C LEU A 187 -10.59 -27.23 -16.14
N GLN A 188 -11.31 -26.99 -17.23
CA GLN A 188 -11.66 -28.04 -18.20
C GLN A 188 -10.52 -28.38 -19.17
N ASN A 189 -9.60 -27.45 -19.39
CA ASN A 189 -8.59 -27.54 -20.46
C ASN A 189 -7.14 -27.67 -19.95
N ILE A 190 -6.88 -27.50 -18.66
CA ILE A 190 -5.53 -27.65 -18.09
C ILE A 190 -5.14 -29.11 -17.86
N ASP A 191 -3.84 -29.37 -17.85
CA ASP A 191 -3.29 -30.64 -17.39
C ASP A 191 -3.37 -30.74 -15.86
N HIS A 192 -4.40 -31.43 -15.36
CA HIS A 192 -4.63 -31.64 -13.92
C HIS A 192 -3.51 -32.42 -13.22
N LYS A 193 -2.68 -33.19 -13.94
CA LYS A 193 -1.54 -33.89 -13.33
C LYS A 193 -0.42 -32.91 -13.02
N LYS A 194 -0.20 -31.94 -13.92
CA LYS A 194 0.82 -30.91 -13.78
C LYS A 194 0.37 -29.75 -12.90
N PHE A 195 -0.91 -29.37 -13.00
CA PHE A 195 -1.52 -28.24 -12.30
C PHE A 195 -2.77 -28.69 -11.55
N PRO A 196 -2.63 -29.48 -10.47
CA PRO A 196 -3.77 -29.93 -9.69
C PRO A 196 -4.41 -28.73 -8.97
N PRO A 197 -5.72 -28.50 -9.15
CA PRO A 197 -6.42 -27.46 -8.40
C PRO A 197 -6.54 -27.84 -6.91
N PRO A 198 -6.65 -26.84 -6.00
CA PRO A 198 -6.88 -27.11 -4.58
C PRO A 198 -8.12 -27.98 -4.35
N THR A 199 -8.05 -28.87 -3.35
CA THR A 199 -9.22 -29.69 -2.98
C THR A 199 -10.30 -28.79 -2.38
N GLY A 200 -11.53 -28.87 -2.89
CA GLY A 200 -12.63 -28.01 -2.43
C GLY A 200 -12.43 -26.53 -2.73
N TRP A 201 -11.75 -26.19 -3.83
CA TRP A 201 -11.38 -24.80 -4.15
C TRP A 201 -12.60 -23.87 -4.26
N LYS A 202 -12.68 -22.90 -3.34
CA LYS A 202 -13.77 -21.93 -3.17
C LYS A 202 -13.67 -20.69 -4.08
N TYR A 203 -13.11 -20.82 -5.28
CA TYR A 203 -12.91 -19.66 -6.17
C TYR A 203 -14.21 -18.96 -6.56
N LYS A 204 -15.33 -19.70 -6.67
CA LYS A 204 -16.64 -19.12 -6.97
C LYS A 204 -17.15 -18.22 -5.84
N GLU A 205 -16.90 -18.61 -4.60
CA GLU A 205 -17.26 -17.85 -3.40
C GLU A 205 -16.40 -16.59 -3.31
N ALA A 206 -15.09 -16.70 -3.56
CA ALA A 206 -14.18 -15.56 -3.66
C ALA A 206 -14.56 -14.59 -4.78
N ARG A 207 -14.89 -15.10 -5.98
CA ARG A 207 -15.39 -14.27 -7.10
C ARG A 207 -16.66 -13.53 -6.72
N SER A 208 -17.61 -14.21 -6.08
CA SER A 208 -18.85 -13.59 -5.61
C SER A 208 -18.58 -12.49 -4.58
N LEU A 209 -17.58 -12.69 -3.70
CA LEU A 209 -17.18 -11.69 -2.71
C LEU A 209 -16.59 -10.43 -3.37
N PHE A 210 -15.78 -10.58 -4.41
CA PHE A 210 -15.24 -9.43 -5.16
C PHE A 210 -16.31 -8.68 -5.96
N LEU A 211 -17.24 -9.41 -6.59
CA LEU A 211 -18.32 -8.81 -7.39
C LEU A 211 -19.40 -8.13 -6.53
N GLN A 212 -19.72 -8.73 -5.38
CA GLN A 212 -20.79 -8.30 -4.49
C GLN A 212 -20.28 -8.27 -3.04
N PRO A 213 -19.32 -7.39 -2.72
CA PRO A 213 -18.80 -7.27 -1.37
C PRO A 213 -19.87 -6.73 -0.42
N ASN A 214 -19.77 -7.11 0.85
CA ASN A 214 -20.63 -6.56 1.89
C ASN A 214 -20.16 -5.13 2.25
N VAL A 215 -20.79 -4.14 1.63
CA VAL A 215 -20.51 -2.71 1.80
C VAL A 215 -21.80 -1.94 2.07
N GLU A 216 -21.71 -0.83 2.78
CA GLU A 216 -22.79 0.13 2.87
C GLU A 216 -22.88 0.95 1.58
N ASP A 217 -24.11 1.31 1.19
CA ASP A 217 -24.35 2.19 0.04
C ASP A 217 -23.63 3.53 0.23
N GLY A 218 -22.75 3.85 -0.73
CA GLY A 218 -21.95 5.08 -0.72
C GLY A 218 -22.79 6.35 -0.58
N ASN A 219 -24.02 6.37 -1.08
CA ASN A 219 -24.90 7.54 -1.03
C ASN A 219 -25.43 7.85 0.37
N LYS A 220 -25.31 6.92 1.33
CA LYS A 220 -25.68 7.16 2.73
C LYS A 220 -24.68 8.07 3.45
N PHE A 221 -23.46 8.22 2.91
CA PHE A 221 -22.39 8.95 3.56
C PHE A 221 -22.38 10.42 3.12
N GLU A 222 -22.72 11.32 4.03
CA GLU A 222 -22.49 12.76 3.86
C GLU A 222 -21.14 13.14 4.48
N LEU A 223 -20.10 13.21 3.64
CA LEU A 223 -18.74 13.46 4.08
C LEU A 223 -18.54 14.96 4.36
N THR A 224 -18.38 15.31 5.63
CA THR A 224 -18.12 16.69 6.06
C THR A 224 -16.80 16.79 6.83
N TRP A 225 -16.03 17.81 6.47
CA TRP A 225 -14.78 18.13 7.15
C TRP A 225 -15.03 19.31 8.11
N ALA A 226 -15.17 19.03 9.41
CA ALA A 226 -15.51 19.99 10.46
C ALA A 226 -14.28 20.71 11.09
N GLU A 227 -14.45 21.86 11.74
CA GLU A 227 -13.29 22.55 12.34
C GLU A 227 -12.58 21.69 13.42
N PRO A 228 -11.24 21.71 13.47
CA PRO A 228 -10.51 20.92 14.47
C PRO A 228 -10.71 21.50 15.88
N LYS A 229 -11.03 20.61 16.82
CA LYS A 229 -11.24 20.91 18.23
C LYS A 229 -9.90 21.07 18.97
N VAL A 230 -9.24 22.20 18.75
CA VAL A 230 -7.85 22.42 19.17
C VAL A 230 -7.57 22.11 20.63
N GLN A 231 -8.41 22.57 21.56
CA GLN A 231 -8.18 22.33 22.98
C GLN A 231 -8.30 20.84 23.32
N GLU A 232 -9.34 20.17 22.83
CA GLU A 232 -9.54 18.73 23.04
C GLU A 232 -8.39 17.89 22.44
N ILE A 233 -7.82 18.31 21.30
CA ILE A 233 -6.66 17.64 20.71
C ILE A 233 -5.42 17.77 21.61
N ILE A 234 -5.17 18.97 22.15
CA ILE A 234 -4.03 19.20 23.05
C ILE A 234 -4.20 18.39 24.34
N ASP A 235 -5.39 18.44 24.95
CA ASP A 235 -5.67 17.70 26.19
C ASP A 235 -5.51 16.19 25.97
N TYR A 236 -5.93 15.67 24.81
CA TYR A 236 -5.78 14.26 24.48
C TYR A 236 -4.33 13.88 24.17
N LEU A 237 -3.67 14.54 23.22
CA LEU A 237 -2.33 14.16 22.78
C LEU A 237 -1.25 14.51 23.81
N CYS A 238 -1.27 15.72 24.37
CA CYS A 238 -0.27 16.15 25.33
C CYS A 238 -0.59 15.67 26.73
N GLY A 239 -1.85 15.76 27.15
CA GLY A 239 -2.29 15.39 28.49
C GLY A 239 -2.30 13.87 28.72
N GLN A 240 -2.85 13.09 27.79
CA GLN A 240 -3.05 11.64 27.99
C GLN A 240 -1.97 10.80 27.31
N LYS A 241 -1.50 11.20 26.12
CA LYS A 241 -0.58 10.39 25.30
C LYS A 241 0.88 10.87 25.36
N GLY A 242 1.19 11.93 26.10
CA GLY A 242 2.56 12.38 26.38
C GLY A 242 3.29 13.05 25.20
N PHE A 243 2.57 13.58 24.21
CA PHE A 243 3.17 14.28 23.08
C PHE A 243 3.65 15.69 23.45
N SER A 244 4.70 16.17 22.78
CA SER A 244 5.22 17.54 22.93
C SER A 244 4.20 18.59 22.47
N GLU A 245 3.77 19.45 23.39
CA GLU A 245 2.77 20.50 23.14
C GLU A 245 3.17 21.45 22.02
N ASP A 246 4.43 21.89 21.99
CA ASP A 246 4.94 22.79 20.95
C ASP A 246 4.79 22.19 19.54
N ARG A 247 5.04 20.88 19.41
CA ARG A 247 4.88 20.15 18.14
C ARG A 247 3.40 20.06 17.74
N ILE A 248 2.52 19.74 18.68
CA ILE A 248 1.09 19.62 18.42
C ILE A 248 0.49 20.97 18.03
N ARG A 249 0.79 22.05 18.75
CA ARG A 249 0.34 23.42 18.41
C ARG A 249 0.79 23.83 17.01
N SER A 250 2.07 23.60 16.69
CA SER A 250 2.62 23.86 15.36
C SER A 250 1.93 23.05 14.26
N GLY A 251 1.53 21.80 14.53
CA GLY A 251 0.74 20.99 13.62
C GLY A 251 -0.68 21.52 13.42
N LEU A 252 -1.35 21.91 14.50
CA LEU A 252 -2.72 22.45 14.49
C LEU A 252 -2.81 23.79 13.77
N ASP A 253 -1.78 24.64 13.89
CA ASP A 253 -1.72 25.90 13.16
C ASP A 253 -1.62 25.68 11.64
N ARG A 254 -0.83 24.69 11.20
CA ARG A 254 -0.76 24.31 9.78
C ARG A 254 -2.07 23.72 9.30
N LEU A 255 -2.70 22.85 10.09
CA LEU A 255 -4.02 22.29 9.79
C LEU A 255 -5.08 23.39 9.61
N LYS A 256 -5.13 24.37 10.52
CA LYS A 256 -6.04 25.53 10.41
C LYS A 256 -5.77 26.38 9.17
N LYS A 257 -4.51 26.66 8.86
CA LYS A 257 -4.11 27.44 7.68
C LYS A 257 -4.52 26.74 6.39
N SER A 258 -4.29 25.43 6.28
CA SER A 258 -4.61 24.64 5.08
C SER A 258 -6.09 24.70 4.67
N ARG A 259 -7.01 24.77 5.64
CA ARG A 259 -8.45 24.90 5.38
C ARG A 259 -8.86 26.25 4.80
N ARG A 260 -8.25 27.34 5.26
CA ARG A 260 -8.62 28.70 4.81
C ARG A 260 -8.28 28.94 3.34
N THR A 261 -7.19 28.31 2.86
CA THR A 261 -6.77 28.38 1.47
C THR A 261 -7.77 27.69 0.52
N ALA A 262 -8.60 26.76 1.01
CA ALA A 262 -9.48 25.93 0.20
C ALA A 262 -10.86 26.55 -0.12
N GLN A 263 -11.19 27.74 0.42
CA GLN A 263 -12.55 28.29 0.33
C GLN A 263 -12.90 28.92 -1.04
N GLN A 264 -11.89 29.28 -1.84
CA GLN A 264 -12.02 29.59 -3.28
C GLN A 264 -10.67 29.31 -3.96
N GLY A 265 -10.50 28.13 -4.56
CA GLY A 265 -9.29 27.79 -5.30
C GLY A 265 -9.16 28.66 -6.56
N ARG A 266 -8.04 29.35 -6.73
CA ARG A 266 -7.69 29.93 -8.04
C ARG A 266 -7.30 28.82 -8.99
N ILE A 267 -7.50 28.99 -10.30
CA ILE A 267 -7.07 28.00 -11.30
C ILE A 267 -5.57 27.68 -11.19
N ASP A 268 -4.76 28.69 -10.84
CA ASP A 268 -3.33 28.56 -10.56
C ASP A 268 -2.98 27.59 -9.40
N ALA A 269 -3.95 27.22 -8.56
CA ALA A 269 -3.74 26.24 -7.50
C ALA A 269 -3.83 24.79 -8.00
N PHE A 270 -4.45 24.58 -9.18
CA PHE A 270 -4.58 23.25 -9.81
C PHE A 270 -3.45 22.97 -10.79
N PHE A 271 -2.91 24.01 -11.45
CA PHE A 271 -1.88 23.88 -12.46
C PHE A 271 -0.58 24.51 -11.98
N ALA A 272 0.51 23.75 -12.02
CA ALA A 272 1.82 24.32 -11.81
C ALA A 272 2.10 25.41 -12.87
N PRO A 273 2.64 26.57 -12.49
CA PRO A 273 2.95 27.61 -13.46
C PRO A 273 4.03 27.09 -14.41
N ILE A 274 3.73 27.10 -15.72
CA ILE A 274 4.73 26.83 -16.75
C ILE A 274 5.77 27.96 -16.68
N PRO A 275 7.07 27.67 -16.50
CA PRO A 275 8.08 28.70 -16.48
C PRO A 275 8.18 29.34 -17.87
N VAL A 276 7.64 30.55 -18.02
CA VAL A 276 7.80 31.32 -19.26
C VAL A 276 9.25 31.80 -19.34
N ASN A 277 10.04 31.17 -20.21
CA ASN A 277 11.38 31.60 -20.52
C ASN A 277 11.31 32.83 -21.44
N ILE A 278 11.04 34.00 -20.87
CA ILE A 278 11.07 35.25 -21.61
C ILE A 278 12.54 35.57 -21.90
N GLU A 279 13.02 35.17 -23.08
CA GLU A 279 14.24 35.74 -23.64
C GLU A 279 14.03 37.25 -23.76
N LYS A 280 14.66 38.00 -22.84
CA LYS A 280 14.74 39.45 -22.93
C LYS A 280 15.57 39.80 -24.15
N ASN A 281 14.89 40.04 -25.28
CA ASN A 281 15.49 40.61 -26.47
C ASN A 281 15.80 42.09 -26.20
N ASN A 282 16.87 42.35 -25.44
CA ASN A 282 17.38 43.69 -25.16
C ASN A 282 18.13 44.22 -26.40
N LYS A 283 17.39 44.73 -27.39
CA LYS A 283 17.92 45.72 -28.35
C LYS A 283 17.37 47.11 -28.00
N GLY A 284 18.18 47.87 -27.27
CA GLY A 284 17.90 49.27 -26.95
C GLY A 284 18.91 49.83 -25.96
N LYS A 285 20.06 50.29 -26.45
CA LYS A 285 21.04 51.06 -25.68
C LYS A 285 20.41 52.32 -25.07
N LYS A 286 20.71 52.59 -23.80
CA LYS A 286 21.22 53.90 -23.35
C LYS A 286 21.98 53.71 -22.03
N GLU A 287 23.27 54.04 -22.07
CA GLU A 287 24.15 54.19 -20.93
C GLU A 287 23.68 55.35 -20.05
N ILE A 288 23.58 55.11 -18.74
CA ILE A 288 23.96 56.08 -17.71
C ILE A 288 24.61 55.27 -16.58
N VAL A 289 25.86 55.60 -16.28
CA VAL A 289 26.66 55.11 -15.16
C VAL A 289 26.28 55.90 -13.92
N GLU A 290 25.95 55.24 -12.81
CA GLU A 290 26.24 55.73 -11.44
C GLU A 290 26.02 54.64 -10.37
N ASP A 291 26.60 54.88 -9.20
CA ASP A 291 27.38 53.95 -8.37
C ASP A 291 26.60 53.31 -7.19
N LYS A 292 27.05 52.12 -6.76
CA LYS A 292 26.96 51.46 -5.42
C LYS A 292 25.59 51.11 -4.77
N LYS A 293 25.39 49.80 -4.51
CA LYS A 293 25.62 49.12 -3.19
C LYS A 293 25.18 47.64 -3.21
N GLU A 294 25.98 46.80 -2.57
CA GLU A 294 25.81 45.37 -2.34
C GLU A 294 24.56 45.03 -1.49
N GLN A 295 23.88 43.92 -1.83
CA GLN A 295 23.48 42.84 -0.89
C GLN A 295 22.92 41.63 -1.66
N LYS A 296 23.40 40.43 -1.31
CA LYS A 296 23.11 39.11 -1.94
C LYS A 296 21.69 38.60 -1.59
N PRO A 297 21.00 37.91 -2.51
CA PRO A 297 19.97 36.94 -2.14
C PRO A 297 20.35 35.50 -2.52
N ALA A 298 19.69 34.58 -1.82
CA ALA A 298 19.96 33.16 -1.67
C ALA A 298 19.77 32.29 -2.93
N LYS A 299 20.47 31.14 -2.91
CA LYS A 299 20.52 30.08 -3.92
C LYS A 299 19.12 29.58 -4.33
N LYS A 300 18.72 29.83 -5.59
CA LYS A 300 17.60 29.15 -6.26
C LYS A 300 18.04 27.75 -6.70
N ARG A 301 17.20 26.75 -6.40
CA ARG A 301 17.28 25.37 -6.90
C ARG A 301 16.90 25.34 -8.38
N ARG A 302 17.65 24.58 -9.17
CA ARG A 302 17.46 24.35 -10.61
C ARG A 302 16.54 23.13 -10.75
N ILE A 303 15.42 23.29 -11.45
CA ILE A 303 14.57 22.19 -11.92
C ILE A 303 14.95 21.99 -13.38
N ILE A 304 15.36 20.78 -13.73
CA ILE A 304 15.59 20.34 -15.10
C ILE A 304 14.23 19.91 -15.64
N ILE A 305 13.85 20.46 -16.79
CA ILE A 305 12.72 20.01 -17.60
C ILE A 305 13.37 19.32 -18.79
N GLU A 306 13.15 18.02 -18.92
CA GLU A 306 13.44 17.26 -20.14
C GLU A 306 12.09 17.05 -20.83
N ASP A 307 12.01 17.58 -22.05
CA ASP A 307 10.89 17.39 -22.98
C ASP A 307 10.96 15.98 -23.58
N ASP A 308 9.80 15.41 -23.88
CA ASP A 308 9.61 14.10 -24.50
C ASP A 308 10.41 13.93 -25.80
N GLU A 309 11.42 13.05 -25.78
CA GLU A 309 11.84 12.29 -26.95
C GLU A 309 11.79 10.79 -26.60
N GLU A 310 11.24 9.99 -27.50
CA GLU A 310 11.20 8.52 -27.42
C GLU A 310 12.63 7.98 -27.22
N GLU A 311 12.93 7.46 -26.03
CA GLU A 311 14.11 6.62 -25.80
C GLU A 311 13.66 5.20 -25.45
N ASP A 312 14.17 4.25 -26.24
CA ASP A 312 14.10 2.82 -26.04
C ASP A 312 14.48 2.45 -24.60
N VAL A 313 13.60 1.69 -23.93
CA VAL A 313 13.84 1.21 -22.57
C VAL A 313 15.02 0.23 -22.59
N ASP A 314 16.10 0.63 -21.92
CA ASP A 314 17.36 -0.08 -21.77
C ASP A 314 17.10 -1.46 -21.10
N GLU A 315 17.14 -2.54 -21.90
CA GLU A 315 16.91 -3.94 -21.48
C GLU A 315 17.81 -4.41 -20.32
N LYS A 316 18.83 -3.63 -19.96
CA LYS A 316 19.84 -3.97 -18.93
C LYS A 316 19.45 -3.63 -17.50
N GLU A 317 18.41 -2.82 -17.26
CA GLU A 317 17.93 -2.56 -15.89
C GLU A 317 16.93 -3.63 -15.41
N VAL A 318 16.16 -4.23 -16.31
CA VAL A 318 15.22 -5.33 -15.99
C VAL A 318 15.98 -6.62 -15.67
N GLU A 319 17.07 -6.92 -16.38
CA GLU A 319 17.91 -8.10 -16.09
C GLU A 319 18.61 -8.02 -14.72
N LYS A 320 18.93 -6.81 -14.23
CA LYS A 320 19.57 -6.62 -12.92
C LYS A 320 18.61 -6.75 -11.74
N GLU A 321 17.31 -6.52 -11.95
CA GLU A 321 16.29 -6.79 -10.94
C GLU A 321 15.97 -8.30 -10.88
N GLU A 322 15.89 -8.99 -12.03
CA GLU A 322 15.68 -10.45 -12.08
C GLU A 322 16.88 -11.26 -11.54
N GLU A 323 18.13 -10.83 -11.76
CA GLU A 323 19.32 -11.48 -11.17
C GLU A 323 19.42 -11.27 -9.64
N ASN A 324 18.93 -10.14 -9.11
CA ASN A 324 18.90 -9.87 -7.67
C ASN A 324 17.77 -10.60 -6.94
N GLU A 325 16.68 -10.97 -7.63
CA GLU A 325 15.64 -11.83 -7.05
C GLU A 325 16.02 -13.31 -7.08
N ASN A 326 16.60 -13.80 -8.17
CA ASN A 326 17.08 -15.19 -8.25
C ASN A 326 18.22 -15.47 -7.25
N SER A 327 19.15 -14.54 -7.06
CA SER A 327 20.22 -14.69 -6.05
C SER A 327 19.72 -14.61 -4.60
N LYS A 328 18.58 -13.97 -4.34
CA LYS A 328 17.93 -14.02 -3.02
C LYS A 328 17.21 -15.34 -2.79
N GLU A 329 16.51 -15.88 -3.79
CA GLU A 329 15.86 -17.19 -3.68
C GLU A 329 16.86 -18.34 -3.52
N ASP A 330 18.02 -18.29 -4.19
CA ASP A 330 19.04 -19.33 -4.07
C ASP A 330 19.79 -19.28 -2.72
N ASN A 331 19.95 -18.08 -2.14
CA ASN A 331 20.48 -17.94 -0.78
C ASN A 331 19.47 -18.42 0.28
N ASP A 332 18.18 -18.10 0.15
CA ASP A 332 17.14 -18.58 1.07
C ASP A 332 16.98 -20.12 1.02
N LYS A 333 17.16 -20.75 -0.15
CA LYS A 333 17.15 -22.22 -0.28
C LYS A 333 18.37 -22.89 0.36
N ASN A 334 19.57 -22.31 0.19
CA ASN A 334 20.78 -22.81 0.84
C ASN A 334 20.71 -22.69 2.37
N ASP A 335 20.13 -21.60 2.88
CA ASP A 335 19.95 -21.40 4.32
C ASP A 335 18.91 -22.38 4.91
N GLU A 336 17.84 -22.69 4.17
CA GLU A 336 16.89 -23.75 4.56
C GLU A 336 17.49 -25.16 4.56
N GLU A 337 18.37 -25.47 3.61
CA GLU A 337 19.03 -26.78 3.51
C GLU A 337 20.07 -26.96 4.64
N GLN A 338 20.84 -25.91 4.96
CA GLN A 338 21.76 -25.90 6.10
C GLN A 338 21.04 -26.02 7.45
N LEU A 339 19.84 -25.42 7.59
CA LEU A 339 19.04 -25.59 8.81
C LEU A 339 18.55 -27.03 8.98
N LYS A 340 18.16 -27.71 7.89
CA LYS A 340 17.71 -29.11 7.93
C LYS A 340 18.86 -30.05 8.31
N ASP A 341 20.05 -29.82 7.76
CA ASP A 341 21.24 -30.61 8.09
C ASP A 341 21.65 -30.43 9.57
N GLN A 342 21.61 -29.20 10.10
CA GLN A 342 21.90 -28.96 11.52
C GLN A 342 20.87 -29.61 12.46
N GLN A 343 19.59 -29.62 12.09
CA GLN A 343 18.55 -30.29 12.86
C GLN A 343 18.71 -31.82 12.85
N GLN A 344 19.13 -32.39 11.71
CA GLN A 344 19.35 -33.82 11.58
C GLN A 344 20.56 -34.29 12.40
N ILE A 345 21.67 -33.52 12.37
CA ILE A 345 22.86 -33.77 13.20
C ILE A 345 22.52 -33.68 14.70
N GLY A 346 21.72 -32.68 15.10
CA GLY A 346 21.28 -32.52 16.49
C GLY A 346 20.39 -33.68 16.97
N ALA A 347 19.54 -34.22 16.10
CA ALA A 347 18.70 -35.37 16.41
C ALA A 347 19.53 -36.66 16.56
N GLU A 348 20.55 -36.85 15.74
CA GLU A 348 21.46 -38.01 15.80
C GLU A 348 22.34 -37.99 17.05
N GLN A 349 22.85 -36.82 17.43
CA GLN A 349 23.62 -36.65 18.66
C GLN A 349 22.77 -36.88 19.92
N LYS A 350 21.50 -36.43 19.92
CA LYS A 350 20.55 -36.74 21.02
C LYS A 350 20.26 -38.24 21.10
N LYS A 351 20.15 -38.92 19.96
CA LYS A 351 19.90 -40.37 19.90
C LYS A 351 21.09 -41.17 20.42
N GLN A 352 22.32 -40.78 20.08
CA GLN A 352 23.55 -41.39 20.61
C GLN A 352 23.70 -41.17 22.12
N LYS A 353 23.39 -39.96 22.61
CA LYS A 353 23.46 -39.64 24.05
C LYS A 353 22.41 -40.39 24.88
N MET A 354 21.23 -40.65 24.31
CA MET A 354 20.19 -41.49 24.93
C MET A 354 20.57 -42.97 24.95
N GLN A 355 21.37 -43.45 24.00
CA GLN A 355 21.86 -44.82 23.97
C GLN A 355 23.04 -45.05 24.93
N SER A 356 23.80 -44.03 25.30
CA SER A 356 24.88 -44.14 26.30
C SER A 356 24.40 -44.01 27.75
N LEU A 357 23.10 -43.81 27.98
CA LEU A 357 22.46 -43.65 29.31
C LEU A 357 21.58 -44.85 29.69
N ARG A 358 21.65 -45.95 28.93
CA ARG A 358 21.10 -47.27 29.25
C ARG A 358 22.25 -48.27 29.31
#